data_AF-A0AAV0C3T2-F1
#
_entry.id   AF-A0AAV0C3T2-F1
#
_cell.length_a   1.000
_cell.length_b   1.000
_cell.length_c   1.000
_cell.angle_alpha   90.00
_cell.angle_beta   90.00
_cell.angle_gamma   90.00
#
_symmetry.space_group_name_H-M   'P 1'
#
loop_
_entity.id
_entity.type
_entity.pdbx_description
1 polymer ?
#
loop_
_entity_poly.entity_id
_entity_poly.type
_entity_poly.pdbx_seq_one_letter_code
_entity_poly.pdbx_strand_id
1 'polypeptide(L)'
;MYDAEATFFDEGVRVAKRKQLEQKLLQLIQPSYQSMLGHIRSEVMERFKEMFSRALSAGKDFAVATSECSESCLVQFDDKCKDAAIDQANWDSSKVKDKFKRDVDAHIVAVRAAKLDELTTLNEKKLNEALSGPVESLLDGASDDTWPAIRKLLRRETDATIHGFSAALSGFKMDEETHSDILSRLKDYAREVVETKAREEAGRVLMRMKERFSTIFSHDTDSIPRVWTGKEDIRAITKTARLSSLKILSVMAAIRLDDEADNISKILTLDLLDGKPGVAANKSITSLDPLASSTWDYVDPSKTLITPVQCKTLWRQFKTETEYTVTQAISAQEASKRNNNWLPPPWAILALIILGFNEFMTLLRNPLYLAFIFVAFLLLKALWVQLDIAGEFRNGALPGIISISTKIIPTVMDMVKRIAEEGQGRERSNYAQPNSTLPFKSFRSGNDDLGGDTSSSSSSSEVCSSETNSNFSSPRGDKKFQ
;
A
#
# COMPACT_ATOMS: atom_id res chain seq x y z
N MET A 1 45.53 -82.65 -2.02
CA MET A 1 44.86 -83.58 -2.95
C MET A 1 45.69 -83.76 -4.21
N TYR A 2 45.75 -82.77 -5.12
CA TYR A 2 46.60 -82.82 -6.34
C TYR A 2 48.03 -83.37 -6.08
N ASP A 3 48.76 -82.79 -5.11
CA ASP A 3 50.13 -83.21 -4.79
C ASP A 3 50.29 -84.66 -4.33
N ALA A 4 49.23 -85.26 -3.75
CA ALA A 4 49.23 -86.65 -3.28
C ALA A 4 48.91 -87.66 -4.39
N GLU A 5 48.18 -87.24 -5.42
CA GLU A 5 47.86 -88.07 -6.60
C GLU A 5 48.94 -87.94 -7.68
N ALA A 6 49.59 -86.78 -7.76
CA ALA A 6 50.60 -86.49 -8.78
C ALA A 6 52.02 -86.99 -8.43
N THR A 7 52.22 -87.67 -7.29
CA THR A 7 53.53 -88.15 -6.82
C THR A 7 54.25 -89.11 -7.77
N PHE A 8 53.49 -89.85 -8.58
CA PHE A 8 54.00 -90.90 -9.48
C PHE A 8 54.37 -90.41 -10.88
N PHE A 9 54.16 -89.12 -11.18
CA PHE A 9 54.48 -88.53 -12.48
C PHE A 9 55.84 -87.84 -12.47
N ASP A 10 56.39 -87.62 -13.67
CA ASP A 10 57.59 -86.81 -13.89
C ASP A 10 57.46 -85.41 -13.22
N GLU A 11 58.56 -84.96 -12.60
CA GLU A 11 58.61 -83.70 -11.84
C GLU A 11 58.25 -82.49 -12.72
N GLY A 12 58.77 -82.43 -13.94
CA GLY A 12 58.51 -81.34 -14.88
C GLY A 12 57.04 -81.30 -15.29
N VAL A 13 56.46 -82.46 -15.59
CA VAL A 13 55.02 -82.58 -15.90
C VAL A 13 54.16 -82.20 -14.69
N ARG A 14 54.53 -82.65 -13.48
CA ARG A 14 53.82 -82.34 -12.24
C ARG A 14 53.83 -80.84 -11.94
N VAL A 15 54.99 -80.19 -11.96
CA VAL A 15 55.10 -78.74 -11.71
C VAL A 15 54.34 -77.94 -12.78
N ALA A 16 54.42 -78.32 -14.05
CA ALA A 16 53.67 -77.66 -15.13
C ALA A 16 52.15 -77.80 -14.95
N LYS A 17 51.66 -78.99 -14.57
CA LYS A 17 50.22 -79.25 -14.35
C LYS A 17 49.70 -78.62 -13.06
N ARG A 18 50.52 -78.56 -12.01
CA ARG A 18 50.24 -77.78 -10.79
C ARG A 18 50.01 -76.30 -11.12
N LYS A 19 50.96 -75.68 -11.84
CA LYS A 19 50.85 -74.27 -12.26
C LYS A 19 49.65 -74.01 -13.16
N GLN A 20 49.30 -74.96 -14.04
CA GLN A 20 48.08 -74.88 -14.86
C GLN A 20 46.80 -74.94 -14.02
N LEU A 21 46.77 -75.76 -12.96
CA LEU A 21 45.65 -75.86 -12.03
C LEU A 21 45.51 -74.58 -11.19
N GLU A 22 46.61 -74.08 -10.62
CA GLU A 22 46.67 -72.81 -9.88
C GLU A 22 46.15 -71.64 -10.74
N GLN A 23 46.62 -71.50 -11.97
CA GLN A 23 46.16 -70.44 -12.88
C GLN A 23 44.65 -70.52 -13.19
N LYS A 24 44.09 -71.73 -13.35
CA LYS A 24 42.64 -71.92 -13.57
C LYS A 24 41.81 -71.62 -12.32
N LEU A 25 42.29 -72.00 -11.14
CA LEU A 25 41.65 -71.66 -9.86
C LEU A 25 41.63 -70.13 -9.65
N LEU A 26 42.74 -69.45 -9.92
CA LEU A 26 42.80 -68.00 -9.88
C LEU A 26 41.81 -67.34 -10.85
N GLN A 27 41.74 -67.80 -12.11
CA GLN A 27 40.76 -67.31 -13.08
C GLN A 27 39.29 -67.51 -12.63
N LEU A 28 39.00 -68.61 -11.93
CA LEU A 28 37.65 -68.90 -11.40
C LEU A 28 37.29 -68.00 -10.20
N ILE A 29 38.26 -67.68 -9.34
CA ILE A 29 38.06 -66.89 -8.11
C ILE A 29 38.11 -65.37 -8.39
N GLN A 30 38.79 -64.94 -9.45
CA GLN A 30 39.00 -63.52 -9.79
C GLN A 30 37.69 -62.68 -9.85
N PRO A 31 36.56 -63.14 -10.43
CA PRO A 31 35.31 -62.40 -10.41
C PRO A 31 34.74 -62.20 -8.99
N SER A 32 34.87 -63.20 -8.12
CA SER A 32 34.45 -63.12 -6.72
C SER A 32 35.29 -62.12 -5.93
N TYR A 33 36.61 -62.08 -6.15
CA TYR A 33 37.50 -61.07 -5.56
C TYR A 33 37.14 -59.65 -6.03
N GLN A 34 36.88 -59.45 -7.33
CA GLN A 34 36.43 -58.16 -7.85
C GLN A 34 35.08 -57.73 -7.26
N SER A 35 34.16 -58.66 -7.06
CA SER A 35 32.87 -58.41 -6.38
C SER A 35 33.08 -57.99 -4.91
N MET A 36 33.97 -58.69 -4.19
CA MET A 36 34.33 -58.37 -2.80
C MET A 36 34.92 -56.96 -2.67
N LEU A 37 35.89 -56.60 -3.54
CA LEU A 37 36.43 -55.23 -3.58
C LEU A 37 35.34 -54.19 -3.91
N GLY A 38 34.38 -54.54 -4.76
CA GLY A 38 33.20 -53.72 -5.05
C GLY A 38 32.35 -53.47 -3.80
N HIS A 39 32.10 -54.51 -3.00
CA HIS A 39 31.37 -54.43 -1.74
C HIS A 39 32.11 -53.59 -0.70
N ILE A 40 33.41 -53.87 -0.46
CA ILE A 40 34.28 -53.12 0.46
C ILE A 40 34.25 -51.62 0.13
N ARG A 41 34.37 -51.25 -1.16
CA ARG A 41 34.30 -49.86 -1.60
C ARG A 41 32.96 -49.21 -1.24
N SER A 42 31.83 -49.88 -1.50
CA SER A 42 30.51 -49.34 -1.18
C SER A 42 30.30 -49.19 0.32
N GLU A 43 30.68 -50.19 1.11
CA GLU A 43 30.53 -50.18 2.57
C GLU A 43 31.36 -49.07 3.24
N VAL A 44 32.63 -48.92 2.85
CA VAL A 44 33.49 -47.85 3.36
C VAL A 44 33.03 -46.47 2.88
N MET A 45 32.41 -46.38 1.70
CA MET A 45 31.82 -45.13 1.18
C MET A 45 30.57 -44.70 1.93
N GLU A 46 29.66 -45.61 2.30
CA GLU A 46 28.52 -45.23 3.15
C GLU A 46 29.01 -44.82 4.55
N ARG A 47 29.97 -45.55 5.12
CA ARG A 47 30.60 -45.16 6.41
C ARG A 47 31.29 -43.80 6.34
N PHE A 48 31.89 -43.44 5.21
CA PHE A 48 32.44 -42.10 4.98
C PHE A 48 31.35 -41.03 5.07
N LYS A 49 30.21 -41.21 4.37
CA LYS A 49 29.09 -40.25 4.41
C LYS A 49 28.52 -40.10 5.82
N GLU A 50 28.35 -41.20 6.56
CA GLU A 50 27.87 -41.17 7.95
C GLU A 50 28.83 -40.43 8.89
N MET A 51 30.13 -40.74 8.83
CA MET A 51 31.12 -40.08 9.68
C MET A 51 31.26 -38.60 9.32
N PHE A 52 31.27 -38.25 8.03
CA PHE A 52 31.42 -36.89 7.54
C PHE A 52 30.19 -36.02 7.87
N SER A 53 28.98 -36.51 7.62
CA SER A 53 27.74 -35.80 7.99
C SER A 53 27.62 -35.60 9.50
N ARG A 54 28.01 -36.59 10.32
CA ARG A 54 28.07 -36.47 11.78
C ARG A 54 29.13 -35.48 12.27
N ALA A 55 30.30 -35.40 11.61
CA ALA A 55 31.32 -34.43 11.95
C ALA A 55 30.85 -33.00 11.67
N LEU A 56 30.20 -32.77 10.51
CA LEU A 56 29.63 -31.47 10.15
C LEU A 56 28.47 -31.06 11.07
N SER A 57 27.58 -31.98 11.46
CA SER A 57 26.47 -31.67 12.38
C SER A 57 26.94 -31.44 13.83
N ALA A 58 28.11 -31.97 14.21
CA ALA A 58 28.78 -31.64 15.47
C ALA A 58 29.48 -30.25 15.46
N GLY A 59 29.35 -29.47 14.39
CA GLY A 59 29.94 -28.14 14.27
C GLY A 59 31.45 -28.13 13.99
N LYS A 60 32.00 -29.24 13.48
CA LYS A 60 33.42 -29.33 13.14
C LYS A 60 33.73 -28.64 11.81
N ASP A 61 34.84 -27.91 11.75
CA ASP A 61 35.32 -27.23 10.55
C ASP A 61 35.37 -28.18 9.34
N PHE A 62 34.81 -27.72 8.21
CA PHE A 62 34.66 -28.53 7.00
C PHE A 62 35.98 -29.17 6.56
N ALA A 63 37.05 -28.37 6.48
CA ALA A 63 38.37 -28.84 6.07
C ALA A 63 38.96 -29.90 7.02
N VAL A 64 38.71 -29.82 8.32
CA VAL A 64 39.22 -30.78 9.32
C VAL A 64 38.39 -32.06 9.29
N ALA A 65 37.06 -31.94 9.19
CA ALA A 65 36.15 -33.06 9.01
C ALA A 65 36.47 -33.85 7.72
N THR A 66 36.78 -33.16 6.62
CA THR A 66 37.23 -33.78 5.37
C THR A 66 38.52 -34.57 5.56
N SER A 67 39.59 -33.97 6.10
CA SER A 67 40.87 -34.66 6.25
C SER A 67 40.76 -35.91 7.12
N GLU A 68 40.13 -35.82 8.29
CA GLU A 68 40.03 -36.94 9.23
C GLU A 68 39.14 -38.07 8.71
N CYS A 69 37.99 -37.75 8.10
CA CYS A 69 37.08 -38.77 7.58
C CYS A 69 37.70 -39.47 6.36
N SER A 70 38.37 -38.74 5.47
CA SER A 70 39.05 -39.33 4.31
C SER A 70 40.23 -40.20 4.72
N GLU A 71 41.07 -39.76 5.65
CA GLU A 71 42.21 -40.56 6.15
C GLU A 71 41.72 -41.84 6.86
N SER A 72 40.76 -41.71 7.78
CA SER A 72 40.14 -42.85 8.49
C SER A 72 39.53 -43.87 7.54
N CYS A 73 38.80 -43.42 6.51
CA CYS A 73 38.22 -44.32 5.52
C CYS A 73 39.26 -44.93 4.58
N LEU A 74 40.34 -44.24 4.23
CA LEU A 74 41.42 -44.80 3.41
C LEU A 74 42.16 -45.91 4.15
N VAL A 75 42.45 -45.74 5.44
CA VAL A 75 43.05 -46.81 6.28
C VAL A 75 42.12 -48.01 6.36
N GLN A 76 40.83 -47.80 6.64
CA GLN A 76 39.84 -48.90 6.69
C GLN A 76 39.66 -49.62 5.35
N PHE A 77 39.75 -48.90 4.23
CA PHE A 77 39.73 -49.50 2.90
C PHE A 77 40.96 -50.37 2.66
N ASP A 78 42.15 -49.87 3.00
CA ASP A 78 43.41 -50.60 2.85
C ASP A 78 43.45 -51.87 3.70
N ASP A 79 43.01 -51.80 4.96
CA ASP A 79 43.00 -52.95 5.86
C ASP A 79 42.03 -54.04 5.37
N LYS A 80 40.80 -53.67 4.99
CA LYS A 80 39.83 -54.62 4.39
C LYS A 80 40.32 -55.20 3.05
N CYS A 81 41.12 -54.47 2.29
CA CYS A 81 41.73 -55.01 1.07
C CYS A 81 42.87 -55.99 1.36
N LYS A 82 43.62 -55.83 2.47
CA LYS A 82 44.61 -56.83 2.92
C LYS A 82 43.92 -58.11 3.36
N ASP A 83 42.85 -58.01 4.14
CA ASP A 83 42.06 -59.16 4.61
C ASP A 83 41.46 -59.99 3.46
N ALA A 84 41.19 -59.36 2.31
CA ALA A 84 40.66 -59.99 1.12
C ALA A 84 41.74 -60.47 0.11
N ALA A 85 43.03 -60.23 0.38
CA ALA A 85 44.11 -60.54 -0.55
C ALA A 85 44.42 -62.04 -0.61
N ILE A 86 44.83 -62.52 -1.79
CA ILE A 86 45.31 -63.90 -1.98
C ILE A 86 46.78 -63.84 -2.39
N ASP A 87 47.68 -64.26 -1.50
CA ASP A 87 49.14 -64.19 -1.67
C ASP A 87 49.62 -64.78 -3.02
N GLN A 88 49.01 -65.89 -3.43
CA GLN A 88 49.34 -66.64 -4.64
C GLN A 88 48.91 -65.92 -5.94
N ALA A 89 48.02 -64.94 -5.83
CA ALA A 89 47.40 -64.28 -6.97
C ALA A 89 48.09 -62.97 -7.38
N ASN A 90 48.72 -62.29 -6.42
CA ASN A 90 49.36 -60.97 -6.58
C ASN A 90 48.45 -59.94 -7.32
N TRP A 91 47.16 -59.92 -6.95
CA TRP A 91 46.16 -59.06 -7.61
C TRP A 91 46.18 -57.63 -7.08
N ASP A 92 46.31 -56.68 -8.01
CA ASP A 92 46.37 -55.25 -7.72
C ASP A 92 45.00 -54.64 -7.37
N SER A 93 44.88 -54.10 -6.16
CA SER A 93 43.70 -53.35 -5.67
C SER A 93 43.78 -51.83 -5.94
N SER A 94 44.91 -51.31 -6.44
CA SER A 94 45.16 -49.87 -6.62
C SER A 94 44.08 -49.18 -7.44
N LYS A 95 43.63 -49.80 -8.54
CA LYS A 95 42.58 -49.26 -9.42
C LYS A 95 41.24 -49.09 -8.70
N VAL A 96 40.92 -49.95 -7.73
CA VAL A 96 39.70 -49.81 -6.91
C VAL A 96 39.90 -48.74 -5.84
N LYS A 97 41.11 -48.65 -5.24
CA LYS A 97 41.49 -47.59 -4.30
C LYS A 97 41.43 -46.19 -4.94
N ASP A 98 41.96 -46.04 -6.14
CA ASP A 98 41.93 -44.76 -6.87
C ASP A 98 40.55 -44.41 -7.39
N LYS A 99 39.68 -45.40 -7.62
CA LYS A 99 38.25 -45.16 -7.84
C LYS A 99 37.57 -44.69 -6.55
N PHE A 100 37.84 -45.35 -5.43
CA PHE A 100 37.32 -44.96 -4.11
C PHE A 100 37.71 -43.53 -3.73
N LYS A 101 38.99 -43.14 -3.87
CA LYS A 101 39.45 -41.76 -3.67
C LYS A 101 38.64 -40.77 -4.50
N ARG A 102 38.52 -41.00 -5.81
CA ARG A 102 37.74 -40.11 -6.70
C ARG A 102 36.26 -40.04 -6.34
N ASP A 103 35.66 -41.15 -5.89
CA ASP A 103 34.27 -41.16 -5.42
C ASP A 103 34.11 -40.33 -4.12
N VAL A 104 35.08 -40.42 -3.20
CA VAL A 104 35.17 -39.61 -1.97
C VAL A 104 35.37 -38.13 -2.28
N ASP A 105 36.33 -37.78 -3.14
CA ASP A 105 36.63 -36.40 -3.56
C ASP A 105 35.42 -35.76 -4.24
N ALA A 106 34.73 -36.50 -5.12
CA ALA A 106 33.50 -36.04 -5.76
C ALA A 106 32.37 -35.78 -4.74
N HIS A 107 32.25 -36.62 -3.70
CA HIS A 107 31.27 -36.39 -2.64
C HIS A 107 31.63 -35.17 -1.78
N ILE A 108 32.91 -34.96 -1.46
CA ILE A 108 33.40 -33.77 -0.73
C ILE A 108 33.07 -32.50 -1.52
N VAL A 109 33.32 -32.48 -2.84
CA VAL A 109 32.99 -31.34 -3.71
C VAL A 109 31.48 -31.07 -3.72
N ALA A 110 30.65 -32.12 -3.84
CA ALA A 110 29.20 -31.97 -3.82
C ALA A 110 28.67 -31.42 -2.48
N VAL A 111 29.16 -31.93 -1.34
CA VAL A 111 28.75 -31.45 -0.01
C VAL A 111 29.30 -30.04 0.26
N ARG A 112 30.52 -29.71 -0.21
CA ARG A 112 31.04 -28.34 -0.16
C ARG A 112 30.11 -27.38 -0.88
N ALA A 113 29.75 -27.68 -2.12
CA ALA A 113 28.86 -26.83 -2.92
C ALA A 113 27.49 -26.62 -2.23
N ALA A 114 26.86 -27.70 -1.73
CA ALA A 114 25.60 -27.61 -1.01
C ALA A 114 25.69 -26.79 0.28
N LYS A 115 26.80 -26.90 1.04
CA LYS A 115 27.01 -26.13 2.28
C LYS A 115 27.33 -24.66 2.03
N LEU A 116 28.01 -24.34 0.93
CA LEU A 116 28.24 -22.96 0.52
C LEU A 116 26.95 -22.28 0.06
N ASP A 117 26.08 -23.00 -0.66
CA ASP A 117 24.75 -22.52 -1.08
C ASP A 117 23.84 -22.25 0.14
N GLU A 118 23.77 -23.19 1.08
CA GLU A 118 23.07 -23.02 2.37
C GLU A 118 23.59 -21.83 3.18
N LEU A 119 24.91 -21.62 3.24
CA LEU A 119 25.52 -20.50 3.94
C LEU A 119 25.29 -19.16 3.20
N THR A 120 25.30 -19.17 1.87
CA THR A 120 25.05 -17.96 1.05
C THR A 120 23.60 -17.51 1.23
N THR A 121 22.64 -18.42 1.01
CA THR A 121 21.19 -18.12 1.18
C THR A 121 20.82 -17.69 2.60
N LEU A 122 21.49 -18.21 3.63
CA LEU A 122 21.34 -17.73 5.01
C LEU A 122 21.77 -16.26 5.17
N ASN A 123 22.92 -15.88 4.60
CA ASN A 123 23.44 -14.51 4.69
C ASN A 123 22.65 -13.53 3.82
N GLU A 124 22.24 -13.94 2.61
CA GLU A 124 21.30 -13.21 1.76
C GLU A 124 19.99 -12.91 2.50
N LYS A 125 19.36 -13.93 3.10
CA LYS A 125 18.14 -13.76 3.89
C LYS A 125 18.33 -12.77 5.04
N LYS A 126 19.41 -12.91 5.82
CA LYS A 126 19.74 -12.00 6.94
C LYS A 126 19.91 -10.56 6.45
N LEU A 127 20.57 -10.37 5.31
CA LEU A 127 20.82 -9.06 4.72
C LEU A 127 19.53 -8.42 4.19
N ASN A 128 18.64 -9.21 3.57
CA ASN A 128 17.30 -8.76 3.19
C ASN A 128 16.45 -8.35 4.41
N GLU A 129 16.45 -9.13 5.49
CA GLU A 129 15.77 -8.79 6.75
C GLU A 129 16.32 -7.50 7.38
N ALA A 130 17.64 -7.30 7.34
CA ALA A 130 18.30 -6.11 7.90
C ALA A 130 18.12 -4.83 7.05
N LEU A 131 18.03 -4.95 5.72
CA LEU A 131 17.91 -3.82 4.81
C LEU A 131 16.47 -3.42 4.50
N SER A 132 15.57 -4.38 4.25
CA SER A 132 14.26 -4.11 3.64
C SER A 132 13.39 -3.14 4.43
N GLY A 133 13.12 -3.42 5.70
CA GLY A 133 12.28 -2.57 6.56
C GLY A 133 12.86 -1.16 6.79
N PRO A 134 14.15 -1.03 7.16
CA PRO A 134 14.76 0.29 7.34
C PRO A 134 14.85 1.11 6.04
N VAL A 135 15.04 0.47 4.86
CA VAL A 135 15.00 1.16 3.57
C VAL A 135 13.58 1.68 3.25
N GLU A 136 12.55 0.87 3.47
CA GLU A 136 11.14 1.29 3.32
C GLU A 136 10.83 2.51 4.22
N SER A 137 11.24 2.48 5.49
CA SER A 137 11.06 3.58 6.43
C SER A 137 11.84 4.86 6.04
N LEU A 138 13.07 4.74 5.53
CA LEU A 138 13.86 5.89 5.07
C LEU A 138 13.29 6.52 3.78
N LEU A 139 12.73 5.70 2.88
CA LEU A 139 12.06 6.16 1.67
C LEU A 139 10.73 6.85 1.99
N ASP A 140 10.00 6.39 2.99
CA ASP A 140 8.74 7.00 3.45
C ASP A 140 8.94 8.43 4.01
N GLY A 141 10.00 8.63 4.81
CA GLY A 141 10.36 9.96 5.31
C GLY A 141 10.69 10.97 4.22
N ALA A 142 11.24 10.50 3.08
CA ALA A 142 11.55 11.25 1.87
C ALA A 142 12.24 12.60 2.12
N SER A 143 13.29 12.55 2.92
CA SER A 143 14.14 13.70 3.26
C SER A 143 15.28 13.88 2.25
N ASP A 144 15.92 15.06 2.28
CA ASP A 144 17.12 15.31 1.46
C ASP A 144 18.29 14.35 1.86
N ASP A 145 18.29 13.86 3.11
CA ASP A 145 19.25 12.88 3.65
C ASP A 145 18.86 11.40 3.43
N THR A 146 17.72 11.09 2.81
CA THR A 146 17.22 9.71 2.67
C THR A 146 18.22 8.80 1.95
N TRP A 147 18.75 9.21 0.79
CA TRP A 147 19.74 8.42 0.06
C TRP A 147 21.11 8.33 0.78
N PRO A 148 21.68 9.42 1.33
CA PRO A 148 22.82 9.34 2.24
C PRO A 148 22.65 8.35 3.41
N ALA A 149 21.47 8.34 4.05
CA ALA A 149 21.15 7.40 5.13
C ALA A 149 21.09 5.95 4.64
N ILE A 150 20.44 5.69 3.50
CA ILE A 150 20.39 4.37 2.85
C ILE A 150 21.81 3.89 2.51
N ARG A 151 22.70 4.75 1.96
CA ARG A 151 24.10 4.40 1.68
C ARG A 151 24.92 4.07 2.93
N LYS A 152 24.60 4.70 4.06
CA LYS A 152 25.26 4.42 5.36
C LYS A 152 24.78 3.10 5.94
N LEU A 153 23.46 2.84 5.88
CA LEU A 153 22.86 1.57 6.26
C LEU A 153 23.40 0.41 5.41
N LEU A 154 23.33 0.53 4.08
CA LEU A 154 23.79 -0.48 3.12
C LEU A 154 25.24 -0.87 3.42
N ARG A 155 26.16 0.10 3.54
CA ARG A 155 27.56 -0.19 3.91
C ARG A 155 27.66 -0.90 5.27
N ARG A 156 27.01 -0.39 6.32
CA ARG A 156 27.09 -0.97 7.67
C ARG A 156 26.64 -2.44 7.71
N GLU A 157 25.46 -2.75 7.17
CA GLU A 157 24.93 -4.12 7.20
C GLU A 157 25.69 -5.07 6.27
N THR A 158 26.11 -4.57 5.10
CA THR A 158 26.87 -5.37 4.12
C THR A 158 28.26 -5.70 4.66
N ASP A 159 29.00 -4.71 5.17
CA ASP A 159 30.35 -4.92 5.74
C ASP A 159 30.30 -5.85 6.96
N ALA A 160 29.31 -5.69 7.84
CA ALA A 160 29.11 -6.56 9.00
C ALA A 160 28.76 -8.01 8.60
N THR A 161 27.93 -8.18 7.57
CA THR A 161 27.56 -9.52 7.07
C THR A 161 28.73 -10.18 6.34
N ILE A 162 29.49 -9.43 5.54
CA ILE A 162 30.68 -9.92 4.83
C ILE A 162 31.79 -10.33 5.79
N HIS A 163 32.03 -9.57 6.86
CA HIS A 163 33.00 -9.96 7.88
C HIS A 163 32.62 -11.30 8.55
N GLY A 164 31.34 -11.47 8.90
CA GLY A 164 30.85 -12.74 9.45
C GLY A 164 30.89 -13.90 8.45
N PHE A 165 30.55 -13.63 7.19
CA PHE A 165 30.51 -14.64 6.13
C PHE A 165 31.93 -15.09 5.73
N SER A 166 32.88 -14.16 5.55
CA SER A 166 34.28 -14.50 5.25
C SER A 166 34.94 -15.31 6.37
N ALA A 167 34.64 -15.00 7.64
CA ALA A 167 35.08 -15.83 8.76
C ALA A 167 34.55 -17.27 8.67
N ALA A 168 33.28 -17.47 8.29
CA ALA A 168 32.70 -18.79 8.07
C ALA A 168 33.24 -19.50 6.81
N LEU A 169 33.53 -18.77 5.73
CA LEU A 169 34.09 -19.31 4.49
C LEU A 169 35.53 -19.85 4.68
N SER A 170 36.30 -19.27 5.60
CA SER A 170 37.69 -19.70 5.88
C SER A 170 37.81 -21.20 6.21
N GLY A 171 36.79 -21.79 6.83
CA GLY A 171 36.74 -23.22 7.19
C GLY A 171 36.66 -24.20 6.01
N PHE A 172 36.39 -23.72 4.78
CA PHE A 172 36.18 -24.56 3.60
C PHE A 172 37.42 -24.82 2.74
N LYS A 173 38.54 -24.12 3.01
CA LYS A 173 39.79 -24.12 2.22
C LYS A 173 39.53 -23.96 0.72
N MET A 174 39.06 -22.78 0.35
CA MET A 174 38.82 -22.37 -1.04
C MET A 174 40.02 -21.56 -1.58
N ASP A 175 40.09 -21.39 -2.89
CA ASP A 175 41.00 -20.44 -3.53
C ASP A 175 40.51 -19.00 -3.32
N GLU A 176 41.43 -18.03 -3.41
CA GLU A 176 41.12 -16.61 -3.16
C GLU A 176 40.20 -16.00 -4.23
N GLU A 177 40.18 -16.56 -5.46
CA GLU A 177 39.34 -16.07 -6.56
C GLU A 177 37.87 -16.42 -6.30
N THR A 178 37.55 -17.68 -6.00
CA THR A 178 36.19 -18.10 -5.63
C THR A 178 35.74 -17.52 -4.29
N HIS A 179 36.65 -17.35 -3.32
CA HIS A 179 36.34 -16.66 -2.07
C HIS A 179 35.97 -15.18 -2.34
N SER A 180 36.71 -14.48 -3.20
CA SER A 180 36.37 -13.11 -3.59
C SER A 180 35.06 -13.02 -4.39
N ASP A 181 34.82 -13.92 -5.35
CA ASP A 181 33.59 -13.95 -6.18
C ASP A 181 32.33 -14.06 -5.32
N ILE A 182 32.33 -15.00 -4.37
CA ILE A 182 31.21 -15.22 -3.44
C ILE A 182 30.95 -13.96 -2.59
N LEU A 183 32.00 -13.24 -2.17
CA LEU A 183 31.85 -12.00 -1.42
C LEU A 183 31.37 -10.82 -2.29
N SER A 184 31.77 -10.72 -3.56
CA SER A 184 31.20 -9.72 -4.48
C SER A 184 29.73 -9.98 -4.77
N ARG A 185 29.35 -11.24 -5.03
CA ARG A 185 27.95 -11.61 -5.26
C ARG A 185 27.04 -11.24 -4.09
N LEU A 186 27.52 -11.37 -2.84
CA LEU A 186 26.76 -10.92 -1.66
C LEU A 186 26.65 -9.38 -1.57
N LYS A 187 27.66 -8.62 -2.02
CA LYS A 187 27.56 -7.14 -2.14
C LYS A 187 26.53 -6.73 -3.20
N ASP A 188 26.54 -7.43 -4.33
CA ASP A 188 25.63 -7.15 -5.44
C ASP A 188 24.18 -7.49 -5.04
N TYR A 189 23.96 -8.61 -4.35
CA TYR A 189 22.68 -8.94 -3.72
C TYR A 189 22.21 -7.85 -2.73
N ALA A 190 23.11 -7.34 -1.89
CA ALA A 190 22.79 -6.24 -0.98
C ALA A 190 22.27 -4.99 -1.72
N ARG A 191 22.90 -4.68 -2.86
CA ARG A 191 22.51 -3.59 -3.76
C ARG A 191 21.15 -3.88 -4.39
N GLU A 192 20.94 -5.08 -4.93
CA GLU A 192 19.68 -5.53 -5.53
C GLU A 192 18.48 -5.47 -4.57
N VAL A 193 18.66 -5.83 -3.29
CA VAL A 193 17.62 -5.68 -2.25
C VAL A 193 17.18 -4.22 -2.12
N VAL A 194 18.13 -3.28 -2.05
CA VAL A 194 17.83 -1.85 -1.94
C VAL A 194 17.15 -1.32 -3.21
N GLU A 195 17.62 -1.72 -4.39
CA GLU A 195 17.00 -1.32 -5.67
C GLU A 195 15.59 -1.86 -5.83
N THR A 196 15.35 -3.11 -5.42
CA THR A 196 14.04 -3.76 -5.45
C THR A 196 13.07 -3.05 -4.51
N LYS A 197 13.49 -2.74 -3.27
CA LYS A 197 12.67 -1.98 -2.32
C LYS A 197 12.39 -0.55 -2.79
N ALA A 198 13.39 0.11 -3.39
CA ALA A 198 13.20 1.44 -3.97
C ALA A 198 12.19 1.42 -5.15
N ARG A 199 12.19 0.36 -5.96
CA ARG A 199 11.24 0.14 -7.06
C ARG A 199 9.82 -0.15 -6.56
N GLU A 200 9.67 -0.95 -5.51
CA GLU A 200 8.38 -1.16 -4.84
C GLU A 200 7.80 0.15 -4.29
N GLU A 201 8.59 0.95 -3.59
CA GLU A 201 8.17 2.23 -3.01
C GLU A 201 7.88 3.30 -4.07
N ALA A 202 8.68 3.36 -5.15
CA ALA A 202 8.40 4.24 -6.29
C ALA A 202 7.04 3.91 -6.94
N GLY A 203 6.61 2.65 -6.94
CA GLY A 203 5.26 2.26 -7.37
C GLY A 203 4.13 2.83 -6.49
N ARG A 204 4.43 3.20 -5.23
CA ARG A 204 3.48 3.78 -4.26
C ARG A 204 3.58 5.32 -4.16
N VAL A 205 4.47 5.95 -4.94
CA VAL A 205 4.83 7.38 -4.83
C VAL A 205 3.63 8.33 -4.78
N LEU A 206 2.62 8.14 -5.64
CA LEU A 206 1.44 9.02 -5.69
C LEU A 206 0.65 9.00 -4.36
N MET A 207 0.54 7.84 -3.74
CA MET A 207 -0.17 7.67 -2.48
C MET A 207 0.58 8.40 -1.35
N ARG A 208 1.90 8.21 -1.25
CA ARG A 208 2.76 8.91 -0.27
C ARG A 208 2.81 10.42 -0.48
N MET A 209 2.81 10.89 -1.74
CA MET A 209 2.66 12.31 -2.08
C MET A 209 1.35 12.88 -1.52
N LYS A 210 0.23 12.15 -1.64
CA LYS A 210 -1.07 12.56 -1.09
C LYS A 210 -1.10 12.55 0.44
N GLU A 211 -0.51 11.54 1.09
CA GLU A 211 -0.41 11.48 2.55
C GLU A 211 0.42 12.64 3.11
N ARG A 212 1.58 12.94 2.50
CA ARG A 212 2.42 14.08 2.90
C ARG A 212 1.74 15.42 2.63
N PHE A 213 1.02 15.54 1.51
CA PHE A 213 0.17 16.71 1.25
C PHE A 213 -0.88 16.87 2.34
N SER A 214 -1.64 15.81 2.63
CA SER A 214 -2.72 15.80 3.62
C SER A 214 -2.20 16.19 5.00
N THR A 215 -1.08 15.60 5.43
CA THR A 215 -0.46 15.89 6.72
C THR A 215 -0.15 17.39 6.85
N ILE A 216 0.54 17.98 5.87
CA ILE A 216 0.98 19.39 5.92
C ILE A 216 -0.18 20.37 5.67
N PHE A 217 -1.17 19.99 4.86
CA PHE A 217 -2.29 20.86 4.49
C PHE A 217 -3.40 20.87 5.55
N SER A 218 -3.76 19.70 6.09
CA SER A 218 -4.89 19.53 7.01
C SER A 218 -4.51 19.58 8.48
N HIS A 219 -3.22 19.60 8.84
CA HIS A 219 -2.76 19.80 10.21
C HIS A 219 -1.92 21.08 10.36
N ASP A 220 -1.76 21.52 11.61
CA ASP A 220 -0.79 22.54 11.98
C ASP A 220 0.53 21.96 12.51
N THR A 221 1.48 22.83 12.85
CA THR A 221 2.82 22.43 13.30
C THR A 221 2.83 21.47 14.50
N ASP A 222 1.83 21.56 15.38
CA ASP A 222 1.61 20.64 16.51
C ASP A 222 0.84 19.35 16.15
N SER A 223 0.69 19.02 14.86
CA SER A 223 -0.13 17.90 14.35
C SER A 223 -1.62 17.96 14.71
N ILE A 224 -2.14 19.15 15.04
CA ILE A 224 -3.55 19.39 15.34
C ILE A 224 -4.32 19.65 14.03
N PRO A 225 -5.51 19.06 13.79
CA PRO A 225 -6.32 19.35 12.61
C PRO A 225 -6.63 20.84 12.45
N ARG A 226 -6.30 21.39 11.28
CA ARG A 226 -6.38 22.81 10.95
C ARG A 226 -7.82 23.22 10.65
N VAL A 227 -8.31 24.23 11.38
CA VAL A 227 -9.61 24.86 11.12
C VAL A 227 -9.41 26.12 10.28
N TRP A 228 -10.20 26.30 9.22
CA TRP A 228 -10.09 27.44 8.31
C TRP A 228 -10.80 28.69 8.88
N THR A 229 -10.13 29.42 9.78
CA THR A 229 -10.72 30.56 10.50
C THR A 229 -10.68 31.88 9.73
N GLY A 230 -9.92 31.96 8.64
CA GLY A 230 -9.80 33.17 7.80
C GLY A 230 -8.53 33.98 8.03
N LYS A 231 -7.67 33.53 8.95
CA LYS A 231 -6.35 34.15 9.24
C LYS A 231 -5.21 33.46 8.48
N GLU A 232 -5.46 32.25 7.97
CA GLU A 232 -4.47 31.37 7.37
C GLU A 232 -4.32 31.67 5.87
N ASP A 233 -3.08 31.80 5.36
CA ASP A 233 -2.85 31.86 3.91
C ASP A 233 -2.87 30.44 3.32
N ILE A 234 -4.05 30.03 2.84
CA ILE A 234 -4.27 28.75 2.16
C ILE A 234 -3.35 28.61 0.94
N ARG A 235 -3.00 29.69 0.23
CA ARG A 235 -2.12 29.64 -0.94
C ARG A 235 -0.68 29.32 -0.54
N ALA A 236 -0.17 29.94 0.53
CA ALA A 236 1.14 29.63 1.09
C ALA A 236 1.20 28.19 1.60
N ILE A 237 0.21 27.75 2.40
CA ILE A 237 0.11 26.38 2.92
C ILE A 237 0.06 25.36 1.75
N THR A 238 -0.75 25.64 0.73
CA THR A 238 -0.83 24.80 -0.48
C THR A 238 0.52 24.73 -1.21
N LYS A 239 1.27 25.84 -1.31
CA LYS A 239 2.61 25.83 -1.95
C LYS A 239 3.59 24.98 -1.15
N THR A 240 3.61 25.10 0.18
CA THR A 240 4.48 24.31 1.07
C THR A 240 4.15 22.82 1.05
N ALA A 241 2.86 22.46 1.10
CA ALA A 241 2.41 21.07 1.01
C ALA A 241 2.74 20.45 -0.35
N ARG A 242 2.52 21.20 -1.46
CA ARG A 242 2.91 20.77 -2.82
C ARG A 242 4.42 20.60 -2.96
N LEU A 243 5.23 21.54 -2.46
CA LEU A 243 6.70 21.44 -2.49
C LEU A 243 7.21 20.21 -1.74
N SER A 244 6.64 19.95 -0.56
CA SER A 244 7.00 18.79 0.25
C SER A 244 6.61 17.46 -0.40
N SER A 245 5.46 17.43 -1.08
CA SER A 245 5.04 16.25 -1.88
C SER A 245 5.92 16.06 -3.11
N LEU A 246 6.39 17.15 -3.72
CA LEU A 246 7.31 17.11 -4.86
C LEU A 246 8.71 16.59 -4.47
N LYS A 247 9.15 16.83 -3.22
CA LYS A 247 10.37 16.19 -2.68
C LYS A 247 10.26 14.67 -2.69
N ILE A 248 9.11 14.10 -2.32
CA ILE A 248 8.88 12.64 -2.38
C ILE A 248 9.09 12.12 -3.80
N LEU A 249 8.46 12.77 -4.78
CA LEU A 249 8.64 12.42 -6.19
C LEU A 249 10.11 12.51 -6.64
N SER A 250 10.84 13.55 -6.21
CA SER A 250 12.27 13.71 -6.52
C SER A 250 13.16 12.64 -5.87
N VAL A 251 12.87 12.25 -4.63
CA VAL A 251 13.61 11.21 -3.91
C VAL A 251 13.37 9.86 -4.57
N MET A 252 12.12 9.55 -4.93
CA MET A 252 11.71 8.28 -5.54
C MET A 252 11.90 8.19 -7.06
N ALA A 253 12.38 9.25 -7.75
CA ALA A 253 12.59 9.22 -9.20
C ALA A 253 13.83 8.42 -9.65
N ALA A 254 14.86 8.32 -8.80
CA ALA A 254 16.13 7.66 -9.12
C ALA A 254 16.85 7.13 -7.89
N ILE A 255 17.57 6.02 -8.07
CA ILE A 255 18.46 5.37 -7.10
C ILE A 255 19.79 6.15 -7.03
N ARG A 256 20.21 6.55 -5.82
CA ARG A 256 21.42 7.38 -5.59
C ARG A 256 22.45 6.71 -4.69
N LEU A 257 22.85 5.49 -5.03
CA LEU A 257 23.79 4.70 -4.22
C LEU A 257 25.26 5.10 -4.39
N ASP A 258 25.62 5.69 -5.54
CA ASP A 258 27.03 5.87 -5.94
C ASP A 258 27.53 7.33 -5.81
N ASP A 259 26.79 8.16 -5.07
CA ASP A 259 27.06 9.59 -4.80
C ASP A 259 27.18 10.52 -6.02
N GLU A 260 26.59 10.10 -7.15
CA GLU A 260 26.43 10.89 -8.36
C GLU A 260 25.46 12.05 -8.13
N ALA A 261 25.86 13.26 -8.55
CA ALA A 261 25.03 14.46 -8.42
C ALA A 261 24.03 14.57 -9.57
N ASP A 262 22.73 14.60 -9.27
CA ASP A 262 21.67 14.84 -10.25
C ASP A 262 21.07 16.25 -10.20
N ASN A 263 20.23 16.55 -11.19
CA ASN A 263 19.48 17.80 -11.29
C ASN A 263 17.95 17.61 -11.19
N ILE A 264 17.47 16.40 -10.82
CA ILE A 264 16.04 16.01 -10.82
C ILE A 264 15.23 16.96 -9.94
N SER A 265 15.66 17.18 -8.69
CA SER A 265 14.94 18.05 -7.74
C SER A 265 14.75 19.48 -8.27
N LYS A 266 15.78 20.02 -8.92
CA LYS A 266 15.78 21.36 -9.52
C LYS A 266 14.84 21.42 -10.73
N ILE A 267 14.93 20.45 -11.63
CA ILE A 267 14.10 20.36 -12.85
C ILE A 267 12.62 20.24 -12.46
N LEU A 268 12.29 19.30 -11.56
CA LEU A 268 10.92 19.10 -11.08
C LEU A 268 10.37 20.38 -10.41
N THR A 269 11.13 21.02 -9.52
CA THR A 269 10.65 22.24 -8.83
C THR A 269 10.40 23.38 -9.81
N LEU A 270 11.34 23.62 -10.73
CA LEU A 270 11.26 24.72 -11.69
C LEU A 270 10.09 24.56 -12.67
N ASP A 271 9.90 23.37 -13.25
CA ASP A 271 8.89 23.15 -14.29
C ASP A 271 7.49 22.87 -13.71
N LEU A 272 7.40 22.06 -12.65
CA LEU A 272 6.12 21.55 -12.14
C LEU A 272 5.47 22.44 -11.08
N LEU A 273 6.26 23.21 -10.33
CA LEU A 273 5.80 24.02 -9.19
C LEU A 273 5.74 25.51 -9.50
N ASP A 274 6.80 26.08 -10.11
CA ASP A 274 6.85 27.50 -10.50
C ASP A 274 6.43 27.75 -11.96
N GLY A 275 6.16 26.68 -12.74
CA GLY A 275 5.63 26.77 -14.10
C GLY A 275 4.25 27.45 -14.18
N LYS A 276 4.21 28.67 -14.72
CA LYS A 276 2.97 29.42 -14.99
C LYS A 276 2.07 28.66 -15.99
N PRO A 277 0.79 28.39 -15.66
CA PRO A 277 -0.18 28.00 -16.66
C PRO A 277 -0.51 29.23 -17.54
N GLY A 278 0.10 29.32 -18.73
CA GLY A 278 -0.23 30.37 -19.71
C GLY A 278 0.91 30.96 -20.54
N VAL A 279 2.18 30.59 -20.34
CA VAL A 279 3.29 31.08 -21.21
C VAL A 279 3.53 30.16 -22.40
N ALA A 280 2.47 29.90 -23.18
CA ALA A 280 2.55 29.26 -24.49
C ALA A 280 2.89 30.26 -25.62
N ALA A 281 2.95 31.56 -25.32
CA ALA A 281 3.05 32.61 -26.33
C ALA A 281 4.50 32.94 -26.77
N ASN A 282 5.50 32.85 -25.87
CA ASN A 282 6.84 33.41 -26.11
C ASN A 282 7.98 32.49 -25.60
N LYS A 283 7.99 31.22 -25.98
CA LYS A 283 9.18 30.35 -25.83
C LYS A 283 9.66 29.94 -27.22
N SER A 284 10.90 30.31 -27.55
CA SER A 284 11.54 30.05 -28.84
C SER A 284 11.59 28.55 -29.16
N ILE A 285 11.64 28.23 -30.46
CA ILE A 285 11.46 26.90 -31.09
C ILE A 285 12.61 25.89 -30.76
N THR A 286 13.34 26.09 -29.66
CA THR A 286 14.58 25.34 -29.33
C THR A 286 14.76 25.04 -27.84
N SER A 287 13.73 25.19 -27.00
CA SER A 287 13.75 24.56 -25.66
C SER A 287 12.93 23.27 -25.68
N LEU A 288 13.61 22.13 -25.81
CA LEU A 288 13.02 20.82 -25.52
C LEU A 288 12.41 20.85 -24.11
N ASP A 289 11.22 20.30 -23.95
CA ASP A 289 10.61 20.10 -22.63
C ASP A 289 11.43 19.04 -21.87
N PRO A 290 12.11 19.40 -20.77
CA PRO A 290 12.99 18.46 -20.06
C PRO A 290 12.20 17.30 -19.42
N LEU A 291 10.88 17.44 -19.27
CA LEU A 291 9.99 16.39 -18.78
C LEU A 291 9.28 15.61 -19.91
N ALA A 292 9.60 15.88 -21.18
CA ALA A 292 9.17 15.08 -22.32
C ALA A 292 10.15 13.94 -22.67
N SER A 293 11.31 13.87 -22.00
CA SER A 293 12.29 12.80 -22.20
C SER A 293 11.86 11.48 -21.52
N SER A 294 12.22 10.35 -22.12
CA SER A 294 12.11 9.02 -21.50
C SER A 294 13.15 8.76 -20.40
N THR A 295 14.24 9.53 -20.39
CA THR A 295 15.45 9.27 -19.61
C THR A 295 15.97 10.57 -18.99
N TRP A 296 16.64 10.49 -17.84
CA TRP A 296 17.29 11.63 -17.20
C TRP A 296 18.71 11.82 -17.73
N ASP A 297 19.08 13.04 -18.16
CA ASP A 297 20.37 13.33 -18.82
C ASP A 297 21.63 13.04 -17.98
N TYR A 298 21.48 12.85 -16.67
CA TYR A 298 22.56 12.64 -15.69
C TYR A 298 22.34 11.43 -14.77
N VAL A 299 21.46 10.50 -15.15
CA VAL A 299 21.20 9.28 -14.36
C VAL A 299 21.19 8.07 -15.30
N ASP A 300 21.90 7.02 -14.91
CA ASP A 300 21.92 5.76 -15.65
C ASP A 300 20.49 5.17 -15.77
N PRO A 301 20.07 4.65 -16.94
CA PRO A 301 18.77 4.01 -17.12
C PRO A 301 18.48 2.91 -16.09
N SER A 302 19.47 2.14 -15.65
CA SER A 302 19.33 1.10 -14.61
C SER A 302 18.94 1.66 -13.23
N LYS A 303 19.40 2.88 -12.92
CA LYS A 303 19.12 3.59 -11.66
C LYS A 303 17.83 4.41 -11.71
N THR A 304 17.18 4.52 -12.87
CA THR A 304 15.94 5.30 -13.03
C THR A 304 14.73 4.50 -12.54
N LEU A 305 13.99 5.07 -11.58
CA LEU A 305 12.77 4.46 -11.02
C LEU A 305 11.50 5.03 -11.65
N ILE A 306 11.49 6.35 -11.89
CA ILE A 306 10.37 7.08 -12.48
C ILE A 306 10.93 7.98 -13.58
N THR A 307 10.40 7.85 -14.81
CA THR A 307 10.85 8.65 -15.95
C THR A 307 10.35 10.10 -15.86
N PRO A 308 10.97 11.07 -16.55
CA PRO A 308 10.52 12.46 -16.55
C PRO A 308 9.03 12.61 -16.98
N VAL A 309 8.61 11.87 -18.01
CA VAL A 309 7.21 11.83 -18.49
C VAL A 309 6.25 11.24 -17.45
N GLN A 310 6.67 10.20 -16.72
CA GLN A 310 5.89 9.64 -15.60
C GLN A 310 5.78 10.65 -14.45
N CYS A 311 6.87 11.34 -14.08
CA CYS A 311 6.84 12.40 -13.06
C CYS A 311 5.82 13.50 -13.41
N LYS A 312 5.80 13.96 -14.67
CA LYS A 312 4.83 14.94 -15.16
C LYS A 312 3.39 14.44 -15.07
N THR A 313 3.17 13.16 -15.39
CA THR A 313 1.84 12.50 -15.34
C THR A 313 1.35 12.32 -13.91
N LEU A 314 2.19 11.78 -13.03
CA LEU A 314 1.94 11.62 -11.58
C LEU A 314 1.65 12.97 -10.93
N TRP A 315 2.40 14.02 -11.26
CA TRP A 315 2.18 15.36 -10.74
C TRP A 315 0.85 15.98 -11.18
N ARG A 316 0.43 15.74 -12.44
CA ARG A 316 -0.88 16.17 -12.93
C ARG A 316 -2.00 15.46 -12.17
N GLN A 317 -1.90 14.14 -12.01
CA GLN A 317 -2.87 13.35 -11.24
C GLN A 317 -2.94 13.81 -9.77
N PHE A 318 -1.79 13.95 -9.12
CA PHE A 318 -1.68 14.50 -7.76
C PHE A 318 -2.32 15.89 -7.63
N LYS A 319 -2.10 16.79 -8.59
CA LYS A 319 -2.76 18.12 -8.61
C LYS A 319 -4.27 17.98 -8.66
N THR A 320 -4.82 17.19 -9.58
CA THR A 320 -6.27 16.97 -9.72
C THR A 320 -6.89 16.34 -8.47
N GLU A 321 -6.26 15.34 -7.87
CA GLU A 321 -6.78 14.68 -6.67
C GLU A 321 -6.69 15.57 -5.41
N THR A 322 -5.70 16.46 -5.30
CA THR A 322 -5.58 17.41 -4.18
C THR A 322 -6.38 18.70 -4.36
N GLU A 323 -6.75 19.06 -5.60
CA GLU A 323 -7.47 20.30 -5.94
C GLU A 323 -8.85 20.40 -5.28
N TYR A 324 -9.58 19.28 -5.16
CA TYR A 324 -10.84 19.24 -4.40
C TYR A 324 -10.64 19.66 -2.93
N THR A 325 -9.61 19.12 -2.28
CA THR A 325 -9.28 19.40 -0.87
C THR A 325 -8.91 20.87 -0.67
N VAL A 326 -8.13 21.45 -1.60
CA VAL A 326 -7.79 22.88 -1.58
C VAL A 326 -9.03 23.76 -1.80
N THR A 327 -9.91 23.37 -2.73
CA THR A 327 -11.15 24.10 -3.02
C THR A 327 -12.12 24.06 -1.84
N GLN A 328 -12.21 22.91 -1.15
CA GLN A 328 -13.00 22.75 0.07
C GLN A 328 -12.48 23.62 1.23
N ALA A 329 -11.16 23.74 1.39
CA ALA A 329 -10.57 24.65 2.37
C ALA A 329 -10.90 26.12 2.08
N ILE A 330 -10.82 26.54 0.81
CA ILE A 330 -11.16 27.91 0.40
C ILE A 330 -12.65 28.20 0.64
N SER A 331 -13.56 27.29 0.28
CA SER A 331 -14.99 27.48 0.49
C SER A 331 -15.37 27.45 1.98
N ALA A 332 -14.71 26.63 2.80
CA ALA A 332 -14.85 26.64 4.25
C ALA A 332 -14.36 27.98 4.86
N GLN A 333 -13.22 28.50 4.38
CA GLN A 333 -12.70 29.80 4.82
C GLN A 333 -13.64 30.96 4.43
N GLU A 334 -14.19 30.94 3.22
CA GLU A 334 -15.20 31.91 2.80
C GLU A 334 -16.49 31.82 3.62
N ALA A 335 -16.97 30.61 3.91
CA ALA A 335 -18.15 30.41 4.76
C ALA A 335 -17.92 30.92 6.19
N SER A 336 -16.76 30.62 6.77
CA SER A 336 -16.33 31.13 8.08
C SER A 336 -16.28 32.67 8.11
N LYS A 337 -15.68 33.28 7.08
CA LYS A 337 -15.61 34.74 6.93
C LYS A 337 -16.98 35.39 6.74
N ARG A 338 -17.91 34.74 6.03
CA ARG A 338 -19.31 35.21 5.89
C ARG A 338 -20.07 35.12 7.22
N ASN A 339 -19.90 34.01 7.97
CA ASN A 339 -20.53 33.82 9.28
C ASN A 339 -20.09 34.87 10.30
N ASN A 340 -18.80 35.23 10.33
CA ASN A 340 -18.27 36.27 11.22
C ASN A 340 -18.88 37.67 10.98
N ASN A 341 -19.52 37.89 9.83
CA ASN A 341 -20.20 39.16 9.50
C ASN A 341 -21.73 39.10 9.75
N TRP A 342 -22.26 38.04 10.34
CA TRP A 342 -23.69 37.91 10.64
C TRP A 342 -24.08 38.70 11.91
N LEU A 343 -24.03 40.03 11.78
CA LEU A 343 -24.78 40.92 12.68
C LEU A 343 -26.28 40.58 12.57
N PRO A 344 -27.06 40.64 13.67
CA PRO A 344 -28.50 40.51 13.57
C PRO A 344 -29.05 41.55 12.59
N PRO A 345 -30.11 41.23 11.82
CA PRO A 345 -30.73 42.19 10.91
C PRO A 345 -31.02 43.54 11.62
N PRO A 346 -30.91 44.70 10.96
CA PRO A 346 -31.10 45.99 11.62
C PRO A 346 -32.45 46.14 12.36
N TRP A 347 -33.51 45.49 11.86
CA TRP A 347 -34.81 45.43 12.56
C TRP A 347 -34.76 44.61 13.85
N ALA A 348 -33.94 43.56 13.92
CA ALA A 348 -33.77 42.72 15.10
C ALA A 348 -32.92 43.44 16.16
N ILE A 349 -31.90 44.20 15.73
CA ILE A 349 -31.14 45.10 16.62
C ILE A 349 -32.08 46.16 17.20
N LEU A 350 -32.91 46.81 16.37
CA LEU A 350 -33.89 47.79 16.81
C LEU A 350 -34.93 47.20 17.77
N ALA A 351 -35.46 46.01 17.47
CA ALA A 351 -36.40 45.31 18.35
C ALA A 351 -35.76 44.95 19.71
N LEU A 352 -34.50 44.51 19.73
CA LEU A 352 -33.78 44.17 20.96
C LEU A 352 -33.49 45.41 21.82
N ILE A 353 -33.24 46.57 21.20
CA ILE A 353 -33.10 47.87 21.89
C ILE A 353 -34.44 48.35 22.48
N ILE A 354 -35.55 48.22 21.75
CA ILE A 354 -36.87 48.72 22.18
C ILE A 354 -37.52 47.80 23.22
N LEU A 355 -37.45 46.48 23.03
CA LEU A 355 -38.15 45.50 23.86
C LEU A 355 -37.29 45.00 25.03
N GLY A 356 -35.96 45.11 24.94
CA GLY A 356 -35.03 44.48 25.87
C GLY A 356 -34.82 42.99 25.57
N PHE A 357 -33.63 42.48 25.91
CA PHE A 357 -33.20 41.12 25.56
C PHE A 357 -34.10 40.01 26.15
N ASN A 358 -34.55 40.18 27.40
CA ASN A 358 -35.38 39.20 28.10
C ASN A 358 -36.77 39.05 27.45
N GLU A 359 -37.39 40.17 27.10
CA GLU A 359 -38.70 40.22 26.45
C GLU A 359 -38.63 39.71 25.01
N PHE A 360 -37.57 40.07 24.27
CA PHE A 360 -37.33 39.58 22.91
C PHE A 360 -37.14 38.06 22.84
N MET A 361 -36.40 37.48 23.80
CA MET A 361 -36.27 36.02 23.92
C MET A 361 -37.59 35.36 24.33
N THR A 362 -38.40 36.02 25.16
CA THR A 362 -39.75 35.53 25.54
C THR A 362 -40.70 35.52 24.35
N LEU A 363 -40.65 36.55 23.50
CA LEU A 363 -41.38 36.67 22.24
C LEU A 363 -41.01 35.56 21.25
N LEU A 364 -39.72 35.28 21.06
CA LEU A 364 -39.24 34.24 20.16
C LEU A 364 -39.53 32.82 20.66
N ARG A 365 -39.46 32.58 21.99
CA ARG A 365 -39.65 31.25 22.58
C ARG A 365 -41.12 30.83 22.69
N ASN A 366 -42.06 31.77 22.63
CA ASN A 366 -43.48 31.49 22.81
C ASN A 366 -44.31 31.94 21.59
N PRO A 367 -44.68 31.02 20.68
CA PRO A 367 -45.34 31.36 19.41
C PRO A 367 -46.72 32.01 19.60
N LEU A 368 -47.34 31.86 20.78
CA LEU A 368 -48.64 32.46 21.08
C LEU A 368 -48.59 33.98 21.20
N TYR A 369 -47.50 34.58 21.70
CA TYR A 369 -47.37 36.04 21.75
C TYR A 369 -47.22 36.65 20.36
N LEU A 370 -46.49 35.97 19.46
CA LEU A 370 -46.35 36.39 18.07
C LEU A 370 -47.69 36.32 17.33
N ALA A 371 -48.46 35.24 17.54
CA ALA A 371 -49.83 35.12 17.02
C ALA A 371 -50.77 36.21 17.58
N PHE A 372 -50.70 36.49 18.89
CA PHE A 372 -51.51 37.55 19.51
C PHE A 372 -51.18 38.93 18.96
N ILE A 373 -49.89 39.28 18.82
CA ILE A 373 -49.45 40.56 18.24
C ILE A 373 -49.87 40.67 16.76
N PHE A 374 -49.80 39.57 16.01
CA PHE A 374 -50.28 39.54 14.63
C PHE A 374 -51.79 39.78 14.51
N VAL A 375 -52.60 39.13 15.36
CA VAL A 375 -54.06 39.34 15.41
C VAL A 375 -54.38 40.77 15.89
N ALA A 376 -53.70 41.27 16.92
CA ALA A 376 -53.86 42.65 17.41
C ALA A 376 -53.49 43.69 16.33
N PHE A 377 -52.43 43.45 15.54
CA PHE A 377 -52.06 44.29 14.40
C PHE A 377 -53.12 44.27 13.30
N LEU A 378 -53.68 43.10 12.96
CA LEU A 378 -54.77 42.99 11.99
C LEU A 378 -56.04 43.72 12.47
N LEU A 379 -56.36 43.63 13.77
CA LEU A 379 -57.48 44.35 14.37
C LEU A 379 -57.23 45.87 14.41
N LEU A 380 -56.04 46.33 14.79
CA LEU A 380 -55.67 47.76 14.72
C LEU A 380 -55.71 48.28 13.28
N LYS A 381 -55.26 47.49 12.30
CA LYS A 381 -55.34 47.87 10.89
C LYS A 381 -56.79 47.89 10.39
N ALA A 382 -57.62 46.93 10.78
CA ALA A 382 -59.04 46.91 10.44
C ALA A 382 -59.76 48.13 11.04
N LEU A 383 -59.48 48.46 12.30
CA LEU A 383 -59.96 49.68 12.95
C LEU A 383 -59.44 50.94 12.25
N TRP A 384 -58.16 51.02 11.88
CA TRP A 384 -57.58 52.16 11.13
C TRP A 384 -58.21 52.35 9.74
N VAL A 385 -58.75 51.29 9.13
CA VAL A 385 -59.44 51.34 7.83
C VAL A 385 -60.94 51.63 7.97
N GLN A 386 -61.57 51.21 9.08
CA GLN A 386 -63.00 51.47 9.35
C GLN A 386 -63.25 52.82 10.02
N LEU A 387 -62.34 53.26 10.89
CA LEU A 387 -62.27 54.60 11.43
C LEU A 387 -61.54 55.45 10.39
N ASP A 388 -62.28 56.17 9.53
CA ASP A 388 -61.70 57.06 8.51
C ASP A 388 -61.07 58.30 9.18
N ILE A 389 -59.90 58.07 9.78
CA ILE A 389 -59.15 59.02 10.61
C ILE A 389 -58.73 60.26 9.81
N ALA A 390 -58.58 60.15 8.48
CA ALA A 390 -58.35 61.29 7.61
C ALA A 390 -59.60 62.19 7.45
N GLY A 391 -60.80 61.61 7.54
CA GLY A 391 -62.08 62.32 7.50
C GLY A 391 -62.43 63.04 8.80
N GLU A 392 -62.37 62.35 9.95
CA GLU A 392 -62.88 62.91 11.23
C GLU A 392 -61.90 63.87 11.93
N PHE A 393 -60.58 63.81 11.71
CA PHE A 393 -59.62 64.75 12.32
C PHE A 393 -59.67 66.18 11.75
N ARG A 394 -60.44 66.43 10.67
CA ARG A 394 -60.63 67.79 10.10
C ARG A 394 -61.31 68.78 11.04
N ASN A 395 -62.00 68.30 12.09
CA ASN A 395 -62.75 69.13 13.05
C ASN A 395 -62.03 69.31 14.41
N GLY A 396 -60.74 68.97 14.50
CA GLY A 396 -59.90 69.21 15.67
C GLY A 396 -59.81 68.03 16.66
N ALA A 397 -58.72 68.00 17.44
CA ALA A 397 -58.34 66.84 18.24
C ALA A 397 -59.27 66.54 19.43
N LEU A 398 -59.85 67.57 20.07
CA LEU A 398 -60.67 67.40 21.28
C LEU A 398 -62.05 66.76 21.02
N PRO A 399 -62.83 67.17 20.00
CA PRO A 399 -64.07 66.47 19.64
C PRO A 399 -63.87 65.04 19.17
N GLY A 400 -62.77 64.77 18.44
CA GLY A 400 -62.47 63.44 17.89
C GLY A 400 -62.31 62.36 18.98
N ILE A 401 -61.51 62.64 20.01
CA ILE A 401 -61.23 61.67 21.09
C ILE A 401 -62.52 61.31 21.86
N ILE A 402 -63.40 62.29 22.10
CA ILE A 402 -64.66 62.08 22.82
C ILE A 402 -65.65 61.26 21.96
N SER A 403 -65.81 61.61 20.68
CA SER A 403 -66.64 60.86 19.72
C SER A 403 -66.22 59.38 19.64
N ILE A 404 -64.91 59.13 19.52
CA ILE A 404 -64.33 57.79 19.47
C ILE A 404 -64.64 57.01 20.76
N SER A 405 -64.45 57.60 21.94
CA SER A 405 -64.71 56.94 23.23
C SER A 405 -66.15 56.46 23.39
N THR A 406 -67.13 57.22 22.88
CA THR A 406 -68.56 56.90 23.00
C THR A 406 -69.05 55.86 21.99
N LYS A 407 -68.35 55.70 20.85
CA LYS A 407 -68.73 54.71 19.81
C LYS A 407 -68.07 53.34 19.98
N ILE A 408 -66.93 53.23 20.67
CA ILE A 408 -66.21 51.94 20.83
C ILE A 408 -67.07 50.88 21.54
N ILE A 409 -67.74 51.23 22.64
CA ILE A 409 -68.53 50.27 23.41
C ILE A 409 -69.69 49.67 22.59
N PRO A 410 -70.55 50.45 21.91
CA PRO A 410 -71.62 49.88 21.10
C PRO A 410 -71.12 49.11 19.86
N THR A 411 -70.03 49.50 19.20
CA THR A 411 -69.51 48.73 18.05
C THR A 411 -68.83 47.43 18.46
N VAL A 412 -68.14 47.38 19.60
CA VAL A 412 -67.60 46.12 20.14
C VAL A 412 -68.75 45.18 20.54
N MET A 413 -69.81 45.70 21.16
CA MET A 413 -71.00 44.92 21.48
C MET A 413 -71.68 44.38 20.20
N ASP A 414 -71.82 45.19 19.16
CA ASP A 414 -72.45 44.79 17.89
C ASP A 414 -71.60 43.79 17.10
N MET A 415 -70.27 43.88 17.13
CA MET A 415 -69.38 42.86 16.56
C MET A 415 -69.44 41.54 17.34
N VAL A 416 -69.39 41.57 18.68
CA VAL A 416 -69.53 40.34 19.50
C VAL A 416 -70.90 39.70 19.26
N LYS A 417 -71.96 40.50 19.13
CA LYS A 417 -73.30 40.03 18.83
C LYS A 417 -73.42 39.44 17.42
N ARG A 418 -72.87 40.09 16.40
CA ARG A 418 -72.77 39.54 15.03
C ARG A 418 -72.01 38.22 14.98
N ILE A 419 -70.88 38.11 15.69
CA ILE A 419 -70.08 36.88 15.74
C ILE A 419 -70.84 35.75 16.47
N ALA A 420 -71.67 36.07 17.46
CA ALA A 420 -72.56 35.10 18.10
C ALA A 420 -73.76 34.70 17.21
N GLU A 421 -74.32 35.62 16.43
CA GLU A 421 -75.49 35.39 15.56
C GLU A 421 -75.10 34.68 14.24
N GLU A 422 -73.94 35.00 13.64
CA GLU A 422 -73.42 34.30 12.44
C GLU A 422 -72.91 32.87 12.72
N GLY A 423 -72.83 32.47 14.00
CA GLY A 423 -72.56 31.10 14.42
C GLY A 423 -73.78 30.15 14.38
N GLN A 424 -75.01 30.64 14.18
CA GLN A 424 -76.23 29.82 14.31
C GLN A 424 -77.28 29.94 13.19
N GLY A 425 -77.12 30.80 12.18
CA GLY A 425 -78.19 31.05 11.20
C GLY A 425 -77.79 31.13 9.73
N ARG A 426 -77.85 30.01 8.98
CA ARG A 426 -77.89 30.05 7.50
C ARG A 426 -78.54 28.83 6.82
N GLU A 427 -79.84 28.63 7.04
CA GLU A 427 -80.69 27.91 6.08
C GLU A 427 -81.32 28.88 5.06
N ARG A 428 -81.54 28.39 3.82
CA ARG A 428 -82.47 28.90 2.77
C ARG A 428 -82.21 30.33 2.20
N SER A 429 -81.75 30.47 0.95
CA SER A 429 -82.54 30.47 -0.33
C SER A 429 -83.41 31.74 -0.50
N ASN A 430 -83.60 32.45 -1.64
CA ASN A 430 -83.26 32.37 -3.08
C ASN A 430 -83.57 33.76 -3.71
N TYR A 431 -83.31 34.16 -4.97
CA TYR A 431 -82.58 33.67 -6.15
C TYR A 431 -82.37 34.87 -7.11
N ALA A 432 -81.27 34.93 -7.89
CA ALA A 432 -81.23 35.63 -9.20
C ALA A 432 -80.06 35.14 -10.08
N GLN A 433 -80.37 34.63 -11.27
CA GLN A 433 -79.47 34.25 -12.37
C GLN A 433 -80.08 34.86 -13.68
N PRO A 434 -79.51 34.74 -14.91
CA PRO A 434 -78.44 33.85 -15.41
C PRO A 434 -77.28 34.66 -16.11
N ASN A 435 -76.28 34.13 -16.83
CA ASN A 435 -76.22 33.02 -17.79
C ASN A 435 -74.77 32.64 -18.14
N SER A 436 -74.46 31.33 -18.21
CA SER A 436 -73.64 30.67 -19.27
C SER A 436 -73.26 29.25 -18.85
N THR A 437 -73.89 28.25 -19.46
CA THR A 437 -73.68 26.82 -19.15
C THR A 437 -73.05 26.07 -20.31
N LEU A 438 -72.05 25.24 -19.98
CA LEU A 438 -71.53 24.15 -20.80
C LEU A 438 -72.64 23.13 -21.14
N PRO A 439 -72.55 22.44 -22.29
CA PRO A 439 -73.19 21.15 -22.48
C PRO A 439 -72.18 20.02 -22.20
N PHE A 440 -72.37 19.29 -21.10
CA PHE A 440 -71.79 17.95 -20.94
C PHE A 440 -72.76 16.94 -21.55
N LYS A 441 -72.27 16.00 -22.37
CA LYS A 441 -73.06 14.84 -22.80
C LYS A 441 -72.19 13.59 -22.79
N SER A 442 -72.48 12.70 -21.85
CA SER A 442 -71.98 11.34 -21.82
C SER A 442 -72.47 10.56 -23.04
N PHE A 443 -71.61 9.74 -23.68
CA PHE A 443 -72.02 8.40 -24.11
C PHE A 443 -70.82 7.44 -24.29
N ARG A 444 -71.18 6.18 -24.10
CA ARG A 444 -70.41 4.94 -23.93
C ARG A 444 -69.82 4.38 -25.23
N SER A 445 -68.60 3.83 -25.12
CA SER A 445 -68.01 2.71 -25.89
C SER A 445 -67.75 2.87 -27.41
N GLY A 446 -66.50 2.66 -27.80
CA GLY A 446 -66.00 2.42 -29.15
C GLY A 446 -64.60 1.80 -29.03
N ASN A 447 -64.28 0.82 -29.88
CA ASN A 447 -63.16 -0.12 -29.69
C ASN A 447 -61.92 0.24 -30.53
N ASP A 448 -60.84 -0.50 -30.27
CA ASP A 448 -59.68 -0.79 -31.15
C ASP A 448 -58.51 0.23 -31.28
N ASP A 449 -57.40 -0.23 -30.69
CA ASP A 449 -56.07 -0.44 -31.31
C ASP A 449 -54.87 0.53 -31.18
N LEU A 450 -53.72 -0.14 -31.02
CA LEU A 450 -52.32 0.25 -31.30
C LEU A 450 -51.56 1.23 -30.37
N GLY A 451 -51.02 0.66 -29.29
CA GLY A 451 -49.56 0.50 -29.13
C GLY A 451 -48.73 1.66 -28.54
N GLY A 452 -47.71 1.33 -27.73
CA GLY A 452 -46.67 2.31 -27.32
C GLY A 452 -46.30 2.32 -25.84
N ASP A 453 -45.82 1.16 -25.36
CA ASP A 453 -44.94 0.91 -24.21
C ASP A 453 -44.22 2.04 -23.43
N THR A 454 -43.89 1.64 -22.19
CA THR A 454 -42.72 2.02 -21.35
C THR A 454 -42.79 3.17 -20.33
N SER A 455 -42.97 2.71 -19.08
CA SER A 455 -42.16 3.01 -17.88
C SER A 455 -42.21 4.40 -17.24
N SER A 456 -42.93 4.45 -16.13
CA SER A 456 -42.65 5.29 -14.97
C SER A 456 -41.41 4.82 -14.19
N SER A 457 -40.74 5.74 -13.51
CA SER A 457 -40.21 5.47 -12.15
C SER A 457 -40.07 6.77 -11.38
N SER A 458 -40.69 6.82 -10.19
CA SER A 458 -40.54 7.90 -9.22
C SER A 458 -39.67 7.41 -8.07
N SER A 459 -38.66 8.20 -7.72
CA SER A 459 -37.78 7.96 -6.58
C SER A 459 -38.55 7.88 -5.26
N SER A 460 -38.15 6.95 -4.39
CA SER A 460 -38.31 7.09 -2.95
C SER A 460 -37.09 6.48 -2.24
N SER A 461 -36.73 7.10 -1.12
CA SER A 461 -35.52 6.87 -0.33
C SER A 461 -35.80 6.01 0.89
N GLU A 462 -34.82 5.23 1.35
CA GLU A 462 -34.71 4.92 2.78
C GLU A 462 -33.27 4.62 3.23
N VAL A 463 -33.06 4.63 4.55
CA VAL A 463 -31.76 4.92 5.20
C VAL A 463 -31.36 3.81 6.17
N CYS A 464 -30.05 3.49 6.19
CA CYS A 464 -29.26 2.78 7.21
C CYS A 464 -29.88 1.61 8.00
N SER A 465 -29.13 0.48 8.02
CA SER A 465 -28.63 -0.06 9.29
C SER A 465 -27.35 -0.86 9.06
N SER A 466 -26.45 -0.81 10.05
CA SER A 466 -25.22 -1.61 10.08
C SER A 466 -25.48 -2.97 10.70
N GLU A 467 -24.81 -4.02 10.23
CA GLU A 467 -24.42 -5.10 11.15
C GLU A 467 -23.13 -5.79 10.71
N THR A 468 -22.34 -6.17 11.70
CA THR A 468 -21.01 -6.78 11.53
C THR A 468 -21.15 -8.29 11.53
N ASN A 469 -20.54 -8.99 10.58
CA ASN A 469 -19.98 -10.30 10.94
C ASN A 469 -18.79 -10.73 10.08
N SER A 470 -17.71 -11.08 10.76
CA SER A 470 -16.60 -11.85 10.23
C SER A 470 -17.05 -13.28 9.91
N ASN A 471 -16.49 -13.90 8.87
CA ASN A 471 -16.21 -15.33 8.95
C ASN A 471 -15.02 -15.79 8.11
N PHE A 472 -14.19 -16.59 8.77
CA PHE A 472 -13.04 -17.31 8.26
C PHE A 472 -13.53 -18.57 7.52
N SER A 473 -12.93 -18.94 6.38
CA SER A 473 -12.67 -20.36 6.01
C SER A 473 -12.01 -20.51 4.63
N SER A 474 -10.82 -21.10 4.64
CA SER A 474 -10.39 -22.09 3.63
C SER A 474 -10.37 -23.45 4.33
N PRO A 475 -10.61 -24.57 3.63
CA PRO A 475 -9.43 -25.37 3.24
C PRO A 475 -9.57 -26.17 1.93
N ARG A 476 -8.41 -26.63 1.41
CA ARG A 476 -8.14 -27.85 0.61
C ARG A 476 -9.19 -28.25 -0.47
N GLY A 477 -8.86 -28.35 -1.77
CA GLY A 477 -7.56 -28.62 -2.40
C GLY A 477 -7.56 -30.04 -2.97
N ASP A 478 -7.21 -30.21 -4.24
CA ASP A 478 -7.12 -31.53 -4.85
C ASP A 478 -6.03 -31.61 -5.93
N LYS A 479 -5.35 -32.77 -6.00
CA LYS A 479 -4.33 -33.07 -7.00
C LYS A 479 -4.96 -33.87 -8.12
N LYS A 480 -4.65 -33.55 -9.38
CA LYS A 480 -4.77 -34.55 -10.45
C LYS A 480 -3.60 -34.47 -11.43
N PHE A 481 -3.00 -35.63 -11.65
CA PHE A 481 -2.08 -35.91 -12.73
C PHE A 481 -2.80 -35.79 -14.08
N GLN A 482 -2.14 -35.17 -15.06
CA GLN A 482 -1.83 -35.86 -16.32
C GLN A 482 -0.54 -35.29 -16.92
#